data_AF-A0A7W5UHH5-F1
#
_entry.id   AF-A0A7W5UHH5-F1
#
_cell.length_a   1.000
_cell.length_b   1.000
_cell.length_c   1.000
_cell.angle_alpha   90.00
_cell.angle_beta   90.00
_cell.angle_gamma   90.00
#
_symmetry.space_group_name_H-M   'P 1'
#
loop_
_entity.id
_entity.type
_entity.pdbx_description
1 polymer ?
#
loop_
_entity_poly.entity_id
_entity_poly.type
_entity_poly.pdbx_seq_one_letter_code
_entity_poly.pdbx_strand_id
1 'polypeptide(L)'
;MNEIRAKMIEHHKSQTEMLVDQLGFDGYIAPVSLPDPLDVRADVDMIYRLYDLQKLVRFFGQRYWEEETLELGPVPGRLELENVAAHSFNVARCVPLLAPHFPWIDRARAIELALVHDEPEIVTGDKDPVGKDGQGSDTHAFNLTRRLDKDREERRALDALASSMRRSLRESYRTMFEELIEGSSDEAQFVKALDKLQALVFVRLRKGGRITPDHAAFTIRYSRIGVHRFPPLQEHFKLVLRDLLDDVAQSKPTEIPAFCEEAFAKLKGADQL
;
A
#
# COMPACT_ATOMS: atom_id res chain seq x y z
N MET A 1 -44.64 -26.79 14.29
CA MET A 1 -43.70 -25.96 13.50
C MET A 1 -42.37 -25.71 14.21
N ASN A 2 -42.36 -25.35 15.51
CA ASN A 2 -41.10 -25.13 16.25
C ASN A 2 -40.22 -26.39 16.41
N GLU A 3 -40.79 -27.57 16.66
CA GLU A 3 -40.01 -28.82 16.79
C GLU A 3 -39.38 -29.29 15.48
N ILE A 4 -40.08 -29.14 14.35
CA ILE A 4 -39.56 -29.53 13.03
C ILE A 4 -38.40 -28.61 12.65
N ARG A 5 -38.53 -27.31 12.90
CA ARG A 5 -37.46 -26.33 12.68
C ARG A 5 -36.25 -26.58 13.57
N ALA A 6 -36.45 -26.95 14.84
CA ALA A 6 -35.37 -27.30 15.76
C ALA A 6 -34.61 -28.56 15.28
N LYS A 7 -35.33 -29.62 14.90
CA LYS A 7 -34.72 -30.86 14.35
C LYS A 7 -33.95 -30.61 13.05
N MET A 8 -34.46 -29.75 12.16
CA MET A 8 -33.73 -29.37 10.94
C MET A 8 -32.45 -28.60 11.26
N ILE A 9 -32.48 -27.64 12.21
CA ILE A 9 -31.29 -26.90 12.64
C ILE A 9 -30.23 -27.84 13.22
N GLU A 10 -30.65 -28.81 14.05
CA GLU A 10 -29.75 -29.80 14.65
C GLU A 10 -29.15 -30.74 13.59
N HIS A 11 -29.95 -31.22 12.63
CA HIS A 11 -29.47 -32.01 11.50
C HIS A 11 -28.47 -31.24 10.63
N HIS A 12 -28.74 -29.98 10.32
CA HIS A 12 -27.81 -29.13 9.56
C HIS A 12 -26.51 -28.87 10.32
N LYS A 13 -26.57 -28.65 11.64
CA LYS A 13 -25.35 -28.56 12.47
C LYS A 13 -24.52 -29.83 12.37
N SER A 14 -25.16 -31.01 12.47
CA SER A 14 -24.47 -32.29 12.33
C SER A 14 -23.82 -32.48 10.95
N GLN A 15 -24.45 -32.04 9.87
CA GLN A 15 -23.85 -32.11 8.52
C GLN A 15 -22.71 -31.11 8.33
N THR A 16 -22.82 -29.91 8.92
CA THR A 16 -21.75 -28.91 8.88
C THR A 16 -20.50 -29.40 9.61
N GLU A 17 -20.66 -29.96 10.82
CA GLU A 17 -19.52 -30.53 11.56
C GLU A 17 -18.85 -31.65 10.75
N MET A 18 -19.62 -32.53 10.08
CA MET A 18 -19.04 -33.56 9.21
C MET A 18 -18.15 -32.99 8.08
N LEU A 19 -18.48 -31.81 7.55
CA LEU A 19 -17.67 -31.12 6.55
C LEU A 19 -16.43 -30.46 7.18
N VAL A 20 -16.58 -29.87 8.36
CA VAL A 20 -15.46 -29.28 9.13
C VAL A 20 -14.45 -30.37 9.51
N ASP A 21 -14.94 -31.52 9.97
CA ASP A 21 -14.13 -32.68 10.37
C ASP A 21 -13.29 -33.25 9.22
N GLN A 22 -13.61 -32.95 7.95
CA GLN A 22 -12.75 -33.34 6.82
C GLN A 22 -11.37 -32.67 6.85
N LEU A 23 -11.20 -31.60 7.64
CA LEU A 23 -9.91 -30.94 7.86
C LEU A 23 -9.19 -31.45 9.13
N GLY A 24 -9.79 -32.37 9.88
CA GLY A 24 -9.18 -32.96 11.07
C GLY A 24 -7.97 -33.83 10.74
N PHE A 25 -6.92 -33.75 11.56
CA PHE A 25 -5.73 -34.57 11.42
C PHE A 25 -5.15 -34.99 12.78
N ASP A 26 -5.41 -36.24 13.17
CA ASP A 26 -5.05 -36.77 14.51
C ASP A 26 -3.60 -37.28 14.60
N GLY A 27 -2.88 -37.38 13.48
CA GLY A 27 -1.53 -37.94 13.42
C GLY A 27 -0.40 -36.99 13.81
N TYR A 28 -0.72 -35.72 14.08
CA TYR A 28 0.29 -34.69 14.36
C TYR A 28 0.50 -34.51 15.87
N ILE A 29 1.72 -34.81 16.33
CA ILE A 29 2.15 -34.52 17.69
C ILE A 29 2.92 -33.19 17.64
N ALA A 30 2.30 -32.14 18.15
CA ALA A 30 2.91 -30.82 18.15
C ALA A 30 4.14 -30.79 19.09
N PRO A 31 5.29 -30.23 18.66
CA PRO A 31 6.48 -30.11 19.51
C PRO A 31 6.31 -29.10 20.65
N VAL A 32 5.30 -28.23 20.55
CA VAL A 32 4.90 -27.22 21.54
C VAL A 32 3.37 -27.11 21.58
N SER A 33 2.82 -26.46 22.62
CA SER A 33 1.38 -26.18 22.69
C SER A 33 0.91 -25.42 21.46
N LEU A 34 -0.21 -25.86 20.90
CA LEU A 34 -0.92 -25.13 19.86
C LEU A 34 -1.63 -23.89 20.46
N PRO A 35 -2.03 -22.92 19.61
CA PRO A 35 -2.77 -21.74 20.06
C PRO A 35 -4.11 -22.10 20.72
N ASP A 36 -4.55 -21.28 21.67
CA ASP A 36 -5.88 -21.38 22.28
C ASP A 36 -6.98 -21.10 21.24
N PRO A 37 -8.16 -21.76 21.31
CA PRO A 37 -9.25 -21.53 20.36
C PRO A 37 -9.69 -20.07 20.19
N LEU A 38 -9.58 -19.23 21.23
CA LEU A 38 -9.90 -17.80 21.13
C LEU A 38 -8.86 -17.05 20.29
N ASP A 39 -7.57 -17.39 20.43
CA ASP A 39 -6.51 -16.84 19.59
C ASP A 39 -6.70 -17.29 18.13
N VAL A 40 -7.04 -18.57 17.90
CA VAL A 40 -7.35 -19.08 16.56
C VAL A 40 -8.51 -18.32 15.93
N ARG A 41 -9.59 -18.05 16.68
CA ARG A 41 -10.73 -17.26 16.20
C ARG A 41 -10.29 -15.85 15.79
N ALA A 42 -9.51 -15.17 16.63
CA ALA A 42 -9.01 -13.83 16.35
C ALA A 42 -8.07 -13.80 15.13
N ASP A 43 -7.21 -14.80 14.98
CA ASP A 43 -6.33 -14.94 13.82
C ASP A 43 -7.16 -15.12 12.52
N VAL A 44 -8.17 -15.98 12.52
CA VAL A 44 -9.04 -16.18 11.34
C VAL A 44 -9.85 -14.91 11.02
N ASP A 45 -10.36 -14.19 12.03
CA ASP A 45 -11.06 -12.92 11.81
C ASP A 45 -10.15 -11.87 11.18
N MET A 46 -8.89 -11.79 11.61
CA MET A 46 -7.92 -10.89 11.00
C MET A 46 -7.56 -11.34 9.57
N ILE A 47 -7.39 -12.63 9.32
CA ILE A 47 -7.16 -13.18 7.97
C ILE A 47 -8.28 -12.77 7.02
N TYR A 48 -9.55 -12.83 7.46
CA TYR A 48 -10.68 -12.35 6.66
C TYR A 48 -10.60 -10.84 6.41
N ARG A 49 -10.23 -10.06 7.43
CA ARG A 49 -10.13 -8.61 7.33
C ARG A 49 -9.02 -8.15 6.38
N LEU A 50 -7.91 -8.89 6.28
CA LEU A 50 -6.82 -8.56 5.34
C LEU A 50 -7.28 -8.56 3.88
N TYR A 51 -8.34 -9.30 3.51
CA TYR A 51 -8.93 -9.21 2.17
C TYR A 51 -9.58 -7.86 1.87
N ASP A 52 -9.87 -7.02 2.87
CA ASP A 52 -10.41 -5.67 2.65
C ASP A 52 -9.40 -4.78 1.91
N LEU A 53 -8.09 -5.02 2.05
CA LEU A 53 -7.06 -4.33 1.27
C LEU A 53 -7.19 -4.54 -0.23
N GLN A 54 -7.72 -5.70 -0.66
CA GLN A 54 -7.95 -5.97 -2.08
C GLN A 54 -9.13 -5.17 -2.65
N LYS A 55 -10.02 -4.67 -1.78
CA LYS A 55 -11.20 -3.88 -2.16
C LYS A 55 -10.87 -2.40 -2.38
N LEU A 56 -9.72 -1.94 -1.87
CA LEU A 56 -9.25 -0.57 -1.97
C LEU A 56 -8.40 -0.42 -3.21
N VAL A 57 -8.96 0.16 -4.27
CA VAL A 57 -8.25 0.41 -5.53
C VAL A 57 -7.50 1.74 -5.44
N ARG A 58 -6.18 1.70 -5.55
CA ARG A 58 -5.33 2.90 -5.56
C ARG A 58 -5.53 3.68 -6.84
N PHE A 59 -5.34 4.99 -6.77
CA PHE A 59 -5.51 5.93 -7.89
C PHE A 59 -6.94 6.10 -8.41
N PHE A 60 -7.91 5.32 -7.92
CA PHE A 60 -9.29 5.34 -8.41
C PHE A 60 -9.94 6.72 -8.19
N GLY A 61 -10.37 7.35 -9.28
CA GLY A 61 -11.00 8.68 -9.27
C GLY A 61 -10.05 9.83 -8.91
N GLN A 62 -8.74 9.58 -8.80
CA GLN A 62 -7.76 10.63 -8.53
C GLN A 62 -7.46 11.43 -9.79
N ARG A 63 -7.01 12.68 -9.59
CA ARG A 63 -6.56 13.54 -10.69
C ARG A 63 -5.38 12.88 -11.41
N TYR A 64 -5.40 12.95 -12.74
CA TYR A 64 -4.51 12.27 -13.68
C TYR A 64 -4.78 10.78 -13.87
N TRP A 65 -5.77 10.19 -13.21
CA TRP A 65 -6.13 8.77 -13.30
C TRP A 65 -7.59 8.55 -13.72
N GLU A 66 -8.27 9.62 -14.15
CA GLU A 66 -9.68 9.60 -14.50
C GLU A 66 -9.96 8.65 -15.68
N GLU A 67 -9.06 8.61 -16.67
CA GLU A 67 -9.20 7.71 -17.83
C GLU A 67 -9.11 6.23 -17.41
N GLU A 68 -8.11 5.86 -16.61
CA GLU A 68 -7.93 4.48 -16.12
C GLU A 68 -9.07 4.05 -15.18
N THR A 69 -9.65 5.01 -14.45
CA THR A 69 -10.81 4.76 -13.57
C THR A 69 -12.05 4.31 -14.37
N LEU A 70 -12.19 4.78 -15.60
CA LEU A 70 -13.34 4.49 -16.46
C LEU A 70 -13.18 3.21 -17.29
N GLU A 71 -12.02 2.54 -17.23
CA GLU A 71 -11.79 1.33 -17.99
C GLU A 71 -12.66 0.16 -17.50
N LEU A 72 -13.19 -0.62 -18.45
CA LEU A 72 -14.14 -1.68 -18.17
C LEU A 72 -13.45 -2.98 -17.73
N GLY A 73 -13.21 -3.08 -16.43
CA GLY A 73 -12.80 -4.32 -15.76
C GLY A 73 -11.40 -4.81 -16.14
N PRO A 74 -10.92 -5.86 -15.44
CA PRO A 74 -9.57 -6.36 -15.65
C PRO A 74 -9.43 -7.10 -16.99
N VAL A 75 -8.41 -6.74 -17.76
CA VAL A 75 -8.04 -7.41 -19.01
C VAL A 75 -6.82 -8.32 -18.76
N PRO A 76 -6.89 -9.64 -19.02
CA PRO A 76 -5.74 -10.53 -18.84
C PRO A 76 -4.50 -10.04 -19.61
N GLY A 77 -3.36 -9.99 -18.94
CA GLY A 77 -2.09 -9.55 -19.51
C GLY A 77 -1.88 -8.03 -19.53
N ARG A 78 -2.86 -7.24 -19.06
CA ARG A 78 -2.74 -5.79 -18.89
C ARG A 78 -2.52 -5.45 -17.41
N LEU A 79 -1.65 -4.46 -17.15
CA LEU A 79 -1.54 -3.88 -15.82
C LEU A 79 -2.75 -2.98 -15.58
N GLU A 80 -3.59 -3.34 -14.62
CA GLU A 80 -4.76 -2.56 -14.19
C GLU A 80 -4.38 -1.60 -13.05
N LEU A 81 -5.32 -0.75 -12.62
CA LEU A 81 -5.16 -0.03 -11.34
C LEU A 81 -4.93 -1.04 -10.22
N GLU A 82 -3.86 -0.84 -9.46
CA GLU A 82 -3.53 -1.73 -8.34
C GLU A 82 -4.48 -1.52 -7.16
N ASN A 83 -4.66 -2.55 -6.35
CA ASN A 83 -5.26 -2.40 -5.02
C ASN A 83 -4.16 -2.33 -3.95
N VAL A 84 -4.54 -1.91 -2.75
CA VAL A 84 -3.60 -1.72 -1.63
C VAL A 84 -2.88 -3.04 -1.29
N ALA A 85 -3.54 -4.20 -1.37
CA ALA A 85 -2.87 -5.47 -1.14
C ALA A 85 -1.75 -5.78 -2.15
N ALA A 86 -1.99 -5.52 -3.44
CA ALA A 86 -1.01 -5.71 -4.51
C ALA A 86 0.16 -4.72 -4.37
N HIS A 87 -0.13 -3.48 -4.01
CA HIS A 87 0.87 -2.47 -3.68
C HIS A 87 1.76 -2.92 -2.52
N SER A 88 1.17 -3.27 -1.36
CA SER A 88 1.91 -3.72 -0.18
C SER A 88 2.77 -4.95 -0.45
N PHE A 89 2.25 -5.90 -1.25
CA PHE A 89 3.07 -7.03 -1.70
C PHE A 89 4.28 -6.57 -2.51
N ASN A 90 4.11 -5.66 -3.48
CA ASN A 90 5.20 -5.16 -4.31
C ASN A 90 6.24 -4.38 -3.49
N VAL A 91 5.80 -3.53 -2.56
CA VAL A 91 6.71 -2.80 -1.64
C VAL A 91 7.50 -3.79 -0.78
N ALA A 92 6.83 -4.76 -0.15
CA ALA A 92 7.49 -5.80 0.64
C ALA A 92 8.44 -6.65 -0.21
N ARG A 93 8.09 -6.92 -1.48
CA ARG A 93 8.93 -7.70 -2.40
C ARG A 93 10.18 -6.94 -2.85
N CYS A 94 10.16 -5.61 -2.87
CA CYS A 94 11.33 -4.78 -3.10
C CYS A 94 12.37 -4.88 -1.98
N VAL A 95 11.94 -5.12 -0.72
CA VAL A 95 12.87 -5.22 0.43
C VAL A 95 13.95 -6.29 0.22
N PRO A 96 13.67 -7.58 -0.04
CA PRO A 96 14.72 -8.57 -0.26
C PRO A 96 15.53 -8.36 -1.55
N LEU A 97 15.03 -7.56 -2.50
CA LEU A 97 15.78 -7.19 -3.70
C LEU A 97 16.82 -6.09 -3.40
N LEU A 98 16.44 -5.08 -2.61
CA LEU A 98 17.22 -3.85 -2.46
C LEU A 98 17.99 -3.75 -1.13
N ALA A 99 17.47 -4.33 -0.04
CA ALA A 99 18.14 -4.34 1.26
C ALA A 99 19.58 -4.91 1.25
N PRO A 100 19.94 -5.92 0.41
CA PRO A 100 21.33 -6.40 0.33
C PRO A 100 22.36 -5.32 -0.06
N HIS A 101 21.95 -4.20 -0.67
CA HIS A 101 22.85 -3.07 -0.94
C HIS A 101 23.13 -2.21 0.29
N PHE A 102 22.38 -2.37 1.39
CA PHE A 102 22.41 -1.52 2.57
C PHE A 102 22.58 -2.39 3.83
N PRO A 103 23.81 -2.78 4.19
CA PRO A 103 24.07 -3.79 5.24
C PRO A 103 23.55 -3.45 6.65
N TRP A 104 23.19 -2.19 6.90
CA TRP A 104 22.62 -1.74 8.18
C TRP A 104 21.10 -1.93 8.27
N ILE A 105 20.42 -2.24 7.16
CA ILE A 105 18.98 -2.50 7.15
C ILE A 105 18.69 -3.93 7.59
N ASP A 106 17.92 -4.09 8.66
CA ASP A 106 17.33 -5.37 9.02
C ASP A 106 16.23 -5.72 8.01
N ARG A 107 16.57 -6.65 7.11
CA ARG A 107 15.67 -7.14 6.07
C ARG A 107 14.37 -7.74 6.62
N ALA A 108 14.42 -8.46 7.74
CA ALA A 108 13.23 -9.09 8.30
C ALA A 108 12.28 -8.01 8.83
N ARG A 109 12.82 -7.06 9.60
CA ARG A 109 12.05 -5.93 10.11
C ARG A 109 11.46 -5.08 8.99
N ALA A 110 12.24 -4.75 7.96
CA ALA A 110 11.74 -3.97 6.83
C ALA A 110 10.61 -4.69 6.05
N ILE A 111 10.63 -6.02 5.95
CA ILE A 111 9.51 -6.78 5.35
C ILE A 111 8.25 -6.67 6.21
N GLU A 112 8.38 -6.82 7.53
CA GLU A 112 7.24 -6.66 8.45
C GLU A 112 6.61 -5.28 8.32
N LEU A 113 7.43 -4.22 8.36
CA LEU A 113 6.96 -2.85 8.20
C LEU A 113 6.31 -2.62 6.83
N ALA A 114 6.87 -3.16 5.76
CA ALA A 114 6.31 -3.03 4.41
C ALA A 114 4.96 -3.75 4.25
N LEU A 115 4.73 -4.87 4.93
CA LEU A 115 3.44 -5.56 4.87
C LEU A 115 2.34 -4.78 5.59
N VAL A 116 2.67 -4.11 6.70
CA VAL A 116 1.69 -3.42 7.55
C VAL A 116 1.45 -1.95 7.19
N HIS A 117 2.29 -1.34 6.33
CA HIS A 117 2.33 0.13 6.18
C HIS A 117 1.01 0.78 5.77
N ASP A 118 0.24 0.13 4.88
CA ASP A 118 -1.06 0.62 4.40
C ASP A 118 -2.25 -0.15 5.02
N GLU A 119 -2.04 -1.01 6.02
CA GLU A 119 -3.15 -1.72 6.70
C GLU A 119 -4.23 -0.82 7.32
N PRO A 120 -3.92 0.36 7.91
CA PRO A 120 -4.96 1.27 8.40
C PRO A 120 -5.97 1.71 7.34
N GLU A 121 -5.61 1.63 6.06
CA GLU A 121 -6.50 1.99 4.95
C GLU A 121 -7.75 1.13 4.88
N ILE A 122 -7.75 -0.07 5.48
CA ILE A 122 -8.97 -0.87 5.71
C ILE A 122 -10.07 -0.04 6.38
N VAL A 123 -9.69 0.94 7.21
CA VAL A 123 -10.61 1.82 7.92
C VAL A 123 -10.63 3.22 7.32
N THR A 124 -9.48 3.78 6.93
CA THR A 124 -9.40 5.19 6.46
C THR A 124 -9.69 5.38 4.97
N GLY A 125 -9.61 4.29 4.18
CA GLY A 125 -9.49 4.32 2.72
C GLY A 125 -8.11 4.82 2.25
N ASP A 126 -7.79 4.56 0.98
CA ASP A 126 -6.63 5.14 0.29
C ASP A 126 -6.83 6.65 0.14
N LYS A 127 -5.92 7.44 0.73
CA LYS A 127 -6.03 8.89 0.74
C LYS A 127 -5.34 9.46 -0.49
N ASP A 128 -6.09 10.19 -1.32
CA ASP A 128 -5.58 10.89 -2.49
C ASP A 128 -4.43 11.88 -2.13
N PRO A 129 -3.19 11.63 -2.61
CA PRO A 129 -2.08 12.56 -2.41
C PRO A 129 -2.08 13.73 -3.40
N VAL A 130 -2.79 13.62 -4.52
CA VAL A 130 -2.80 14.60 -5.61
C VAL A 130 -3.82 15.72 -5.35
N GLY A 131 -5.03 15.35 -4.93
CA GLY A 131 -6.12 16.29 -4.72
C GLY A 131 -6.67 16.87 -6.02
N LYS A 132 -7.74 17.67 -5.89
CA LYS A 132 -8.51 18.19 -7.05
C LYS A 132 -7.75 19.19 -7.91
N ASP A 133 -6.76 19.87 -7.33
CA ASP A 133 -5.94 20.87 -8.03
C ASP A 133 -4.83 20.23 -8.88
N GLY A 134 -4.55 18.93 -8.70
CA GLY A 134 -3.44 18.24 -9.36
C GLY A 134 -2.07 18.47 -8.71
N GLN A 135 -1.98 19.27 -7.64
CA GLN A 135 -0.72 19.78 -7.12
C GLN A 135 -0.38 19.28 -5.71
N GLY A 136 -1.31 18.61 -5.04
CA GLY A 136 -1.16 18.09 -3.67
C GLY A 136 -1.01 19.18 -2.61
N SER A 137 -1.37 20.43 -2.94
CA SER A 137 -1.09 21.60 -2.11
C SER A 137 -1.92 21.63 -0.82
N ASP A 138 -3.13 21.07 -0.86
CA ASP A 138 -4.04 20.91 0.29
C ASP A 138 -4.25 19.43 0.64
N THR A 139 -3.24 18.58 0.42
CA THR A 139 -3.27 17.15 0.77
C THR A 139 -2.12 16.78 1.71
N HIS A 140 -2.15 15.56 2.23
CA HIS A 140 -1.08 15.03 3.09
C HIS A 140 0.30 14.95 2.40
N ALA A 141 0.35 15.04 1.06
CA ALA A 141 1.58 14.99 0.29
C ALA A 141 2.48 16.20 0.59
N PHE A 142 1.93 17.42 0.52
CA PHE A 142 2.70 18.66 0.65
C PHE A 142 2.15 19.65 1.69
N ASN A 143 1.08 19.32 2.41
CA ASN A 143 0.58 20.13 3.52
C ASN A 143 0.80 19.44 4.88
N LEU A 144 1.55 20.09 5.77
CA LEU A 144 1.89 19.52 7.08
C LEU A 144 0.64 19.28 7.95
N THR A 145 -0.31 20.21 7.98
CA THR A 145 -1.54 20.06 8.76
C THR A 145 -2.34 18.86 8.29
N ARG A 146 -2.53 18.72 6.97
CA ARG A 146 -3.23 17.57 6.37
C ARG A 146 -2.50 16.25 6.63
N ARG A 147 -1.17 16.26 6.64
CA ARG A 147 -0.37 15.09 7.00
C ARG A 147 -0.58 14.68 8.46
N LEU A 148 -0.52 15.64 9.38
CA LEU A 148 -0.76 15.37 10.81
C LEU A 148 -2.19 14.87 11.06
N ASP A 149 -3.18 15.37 10.32
CA ASP A 149 -4.55 14.86 10.39
C ASP A 149 -4.66 13.43 9.88
N LYS A 150 -4.03 13.10 8.73
CA LYS A 150 -3.92 11.72 8.22
C LYS A 150 -3.26 10.80 9.26
N ASP A 151 -2.12 11.21 9.82
CA ASP A 151 -1.40 10.42 10.82
C ASP A 151 -2.25 10.16 12.08
N ARG A 152 -3.16 11.06 12.46
CA ARG A 152 -4.10 10.86 13.57
C ARG A 152 -5.24 9.91 13.21
N GLU A 153 -5.78 10.03 11.99
CA GLU A 153 -6.80 9.10 11.48
C GLU A 153 -6.25 7.67 11.42
N GLU A 154 -5.04 7.50 10.92
CA GLU A 154 -4.39 6.20 10.79
C GLU A 154 -4.06 5.55 12.15
N ARG A 155 -3.61 6.33 13.15
CA ARG A 155 -3.45 5.81 14.52
C ARG A 155 -4.76 5.26 15.08
N ARG A 156 -5.87 5.99 14.89
CA ARG A 156 -7.20 5.53 15.36
C ARG A 156 -7.67 4.28 14.60
N ALA A 157 -7.42 4.23 13.30
CA ALA A 157 -7.73 3.08 12.47
C ALA A 157 -6.94 1.84 12.90
N LEU A 158 -5.64 1.99 13.15
CA LEU A 158 -4.81 0.92 13.68
C LEU A 158 -5.29 0.45 15.04
N ASP A 159 -5.63 1.35 15.96
CA ASP A 159 -6.17 0.97 17.26
C ASP A 159 -7.45 0.12 17.13
N ALA A 160 -8.31 0.47 16.18
CA ALA A 160 -9.50 -0.33 15.88
C ALA A 160 -9.12 -1.71 15.30
N LEU A 161 -8.16 -1.80 14.38
CA LEU A 161 -7.67 -3.07 13.82
C LEU A 161 -7.01 -3.94 14.89
N ALA A 162 -6.04 -3.41 15.63
CA ALA A 162 -5.32 -4.09 16.70
C ALA A 162 -6.26 -4.58 17.81
N SER A 163 -7.37 -3.87 18.08
CA SER A 163 -8.35 -4.31 19.08
C SER A 163 -9.03 -5.64 18.72
N SER A 164 -9.10 -5.97 17.43
CA SER A 164 -9.66 -7.22 16.90
C SER A 164 -8.64 -8.36 16.80
N MET A 165 -7.35 -8.07 16.95
CA MET A 165 -6.28 -9.09 16.96
C MET A 165 -6.18 -9.81 18.31
N ARG A 166 -5.53 -10.98 18.32
CA ARG A 166 -5.16 -11.67 19.56
C ARG A 166 -4.25 -10.80 20.44
N ARG A 167 -4.39 -10.94 21.77
CA ARG A 167 -3.79 -10.02 22.76
C ARG A 167 -2.28 -9.87 22.61
N SER A 168 -1.58 -10.95 22.29
CA SER A 168 -0.12 -11.00 22.16
C SER A 168 0.43 -10.27 20.93
N LEU A 169 -0.40 -10.00 19.91
CA LEU A 169 0.02 -9.32 18.68
C LEU A 169 -0.17 -7.79 18.74
N ARG A 170 -1.10 -7.32 19.57
CA ARG A 170 -1.57 -5.91 19.53
C ARG A 170 -0.46 -4.90 19.72
N GLU A 171 0.40 -5.12 20.71
CA GLU A 171 1.44 -4.16 21.06
C GLU A 171 2.51 -4.09 19.98
N SER A 172 2.99 -5.24 19.49
CA SER A 172 3.98 -5.25 18.40
C SER A 172 3.45 -4.57 17.14
N TYR A 173 2.15 -4.72 16.84
CA TYR A 173 1.51 -4.04 15.72
C TYR A 173 1.48 -2.52 15.90
N ARG A 174 1.10 -2.05 17.09
CA ARG A 174 1.14 -0.62 17.44
C ARG A 174 2.54 -0.05 17.34
N THR A 175 3.53 -0.74 17.88
CA THR A 175 4.93 -0.31 17.81
C THR A 175 5.42 -0.20 16.36
N MET A 176 5.14 -1.20 15.51
CA MET A 176 5.47 -1.15 14.08
C MET A 176 4.87 0.06 13.39
N PHE A 177 3.60 0.36 13.68
CA PHE A 177 2.91 1.44 13.01
C PHE A 177 3.37 2.82 13.49
N GLU A 178 3.64 2.98 14.78
CA GLU A 178 4.20 4.23 15.30
C GLU A 178 5.60 4.47 14.72
N GLU A 179 6.44 3.43 14.64
CA GLU A 179 7.74 3.46 13.97
C GLU A 179 7.61 3.91 12.52
N LEU A 180 6.62 3.38 11.79
CA LEU A 180 6.31 3.80 10.43
C LEU A 180 5.90 5.27 10.39
N ILE A 181 4.91 5.71 11.16
CA ILE A 181 4.43 7.11 11.13
C ILE A 181 5.59 8.08 11.41
N GLU A 182 6.30 7.88 12.52
CA GLU A 182 7.42 8.72 12.93
C GLU A 182 8.59 8.62 11.95
N GLY A 183 8.76 7.46 11.32
CA GLY A 183 9.96 7.13 10.55
C GLY A 183 11.19 7.12 11.46
N SER A 184 11.06 6.54 12.65
CA SER A 184 12.08 6.61 13.70
C SER A 184 13.24 5.63 13.53
N SER A 185 13.14 4.70 12.57
CA SER A 185 14.19 3.73 12.19
C SER A 185 14.63 3.88 10.73
N ASP A 186 15.82 3.36 10.42
CA ASP A 186 16.31 3.28 9.04
C ASP A 186 15.41 2.36 8.19
N GLU A 187 14.86 1.29 8.78
CA GLU A 187 13.92 0.38 8.13
C GLU A 187 12.62 1.09 7.74
N ALA A 188 12.04 1.90 8.63
CA ALA A 188 10.82 2.64 8.35
C ALA A 188 11.04 3.71 7.27
N GLN A 189 12.18 4.42 7.34
CA GLN A 189 12.57 5.39 6.31
C GLN A 189 12.82 4.71 4.96
N PHE A 190 13.45 3.54 4.96
CA PHE A 190 13.66 2.71 3.78
C PHE A 190 12.33 2.24 3.18
N VAL A 191 11.40 1.69 3.97
CA VAL A 191 10.07 1.25 3.50
C VAL A 191 9.26 2.43 2.94
N LYS A 192 9.26 3.58 3.62
CA LYS A 192 8.60 4.80 3.12
C LYS A 192 9.21 5.29 1.80
N ALA A 193 10.50 5.11 1.60
CA ALA A 193 11.14 5.39 0.31
C ALA A 193 10.73 4.37 -0.75
N LEU A 194 10.64 3.08 -0.41
CA LEU A 194 10.16 2.03 -1.32
C LEU A 194 8.72 2.24 -1.77
N ASP A 195 7.83 2.67 -0.88
CA ASP A 195 6.44 3.02 -1.21
C ASP A 195 6.39 4.13 -2.30
N LYS A 196 7.19 5.18 -2.16
CA LYS A 196 7.29 6.25 -3.18
C LYS A 196 7.96 5.79 -4.47
N LEU A 197 8.96 4.89 -4.38
CA LEU A 197 9.60 4.30 -5.56
C LEU A 197 8.61 3.44 -6.34
N GLN A 198 7.83 2.61 -5.64
CA GLN A 198 6.80 1.77 -6.25
C GLN A 198 5.76 2.65 -6.95
N ALA A 199 5.28 3.72 -6.31
CA ALA A 199 4.32 4.63 -6.93
C ALA A 199 4.85 5.24 -8.24
N LEU A 200 6.13 5.63 -8.29
CA LEU A 200 6.79 6.10 -9.52
C LEU A 200 6.88 4.99 -10.58
N VAL A 201 7.24 3.77 -10.20
CA VAL A 201 7.26 2.60 -11.10
C VAL A 201 5.86 2.33 -11.66
N PHE A 202 4.82 2.42 -10.83
CA PHE A 202 3.45 2.20 -11.24
C PHE A 202 2.97 3.28 -12.23
N VAL A 203 3.25 4.57 -11.94
CA VAL A 203 3.00 5.68 -12.89
C VAL A 203 3.62 5.36 -14.25
N ARG A 204 4.89 4.96 -14.28
CA ARG A 204 5.57 4.61 -15.53
C ARG A 204 4.87 3.47 -16.26
N LEU A 205 4.75 2.31 -15.62
CA LEU A 205 4.28 1.09 -16.26
C LEU A 205 2.82 1.17 -16.68
N ARG A 206 1.98 1.88 -15.91
CA ARG A 206 0.56 2.01 -16.20
C ARG A 206 0.28 3.07 -17.27
N LYS A 207 1.00 4.19 -17.24
CA LYS A 207 0.81 5.30 -18.19
C LYS A 207 1.52 5.07 -19.52
N GLY A 208 2.69 4.43 -19.51
CA GLY A 208 3.50 4.18 -20.71
C GLY A 208 3.80 5.47 -21.48
N GLY A 209 4.29 6.50 -20.79
CA GLY A 209 4.60 7.82 -21.38
C GLY A 209 3.39 8.74 -21.61
N ARG A 210 2.15 8.27 -21.44
CA ARG A 210 0.93 9.10 -21.57
C ARG A 210 0.66 9.92 -20.31
N ILE A 211 1.54 10.87 -20.02
CA ILE A 211 1.40 11.80 -18.89
C ILE A 211 1.49 13.25 -19.38
N THR A 212 0.91 14.18 -18.61
CA THR A 212 1.03 15.62 -18.85
C THR A 212 2.25 16.19 -18.11
N PRO A 213 2.75 17.39 -18.49
CA PRO A 213 3.80 18.08 -17.73
C PRO A 213 3.43 18.30 -16.26
N ASP A 214 2.16 18.61 -15.95
CA ASP A 214 1.69 18.76 -14.57
C ASP A 214 1.80 17.45 -13.78
N HIS A 215 1.36 16.32 -14.37
CA HIS A 215 1.46 15.01 -13.73
C HIS A 215 2.94 14.61 -13.50
N ALA A 216 3.82 14.90 -14.47
CA ALA A 216 5.26 14.68 -14.32
C ALA A 216 5.85 15.54 -13.18
N ALA A 217 5.48 16.81 -13.09
CA ALA A 217 5.94 17.71 -12.04
C ALA A 217 5.48 17.23 -10.65
N PHE A 218 4.22 16.84 -10.49
CA PHE A 218 3.72 16.21 -9.26
C PHE A 218 4.51 14.94 -8.92
N THR A 219 4.67 14.04 -9.90
CA THR A 219 5.38 12.77 -9.73
C THR A 219 6.82 12.97 -9.26
N ILE A 220 7.52 13.96 -9.82
CA ILE A 220 8.89 14.32 -9.40
C ILE A 220 8.90 14.83 -7.96
N ARG A 221 7.99 15.76 -7.58
CA ARG A 221 7.90 16.27 -6.21
C ARG A 221 7.58 15.16 -5.21
N TYR A 222 6.65 14.28 -5.55
CA TYR A 222 6.25 13.16 -4.70
C TYR A 222 7.39 12.15 -4.55
N SER A 223 8.12 11.87 -5.62
CA SER A 223 9.31 11.00 -5.61
C SER A 223 10.46 11.59 -4.77
N ARG A 224 10.65 12.92 -4.76
CA ARG A 224 11.66 13.58 -3.90
C ARG A 224 11.43 13.29 -2.43
N ILE A 225 10.17 13.13 -1.98
CA ILE A 225 9.88 12.72 -0.59
C ILE A 225 10.58 11.39 -0.30
N GLY A 226 10.44 10.38 -1.17
CA GLY A 226 11.10 9.09 -1.00
C GLY A 226 12.63 9.19 -0.99
N VAL A 227 13.20 9.97 -1.90
CA VAL A 227 14.66 10.22 -1.92
C VAL A 227 15.14 10.90 -0.64
N HIS A 228 14.39 11.85 -0.08
CA HIS A 228 14.76 12.49 1.19
C HIS A 228 14.62 11.58 2.40
N ARG A 229 13.67 10.63 2.37
CA ARG A 229 13.50 9.61 3.40
C ARG A 229 14.69 8.64 3.41
N PHE A 230 15.12 8.17 2.23
CA PHE A 230 16.26 7.26 2.11
C PHE A 230 17.15 7.61 0.90
N PRO A 231 18.10 8.55 1.06
CA PRO A 231 18.97 9.03 -0.02
C PRO A 231 19.76 7.96 -0.80
N PRO A 232 20.19 6.83 -0.20
CA PRO A 232 20.89 5.78 -0.96
C PRO A 232 20.10 5.20 -2.15
N LEU A 233 18.75 5.34 -2.17
CA LEU A 233 17.93 4.91 -3.30
C LEU A 233 17.88 5.92 -4.46
N GLN A 234 18.52 7.08 -4.38
CA GLN A 234 18.38 8.16 -5.37
C GLN A 234 18.57 7.72 -6.84
N GLU A 235 19.53 6.82 -7.11
CA GLU A 235 19.82 6.37 -8.48
C GLU A 235 18.72 5.45 -9.02
N HIS A 236 18.04 4.71 -8.14
CA HIS A 236 16.87 3.91 -8.53
C HIS A 236 15.72 4.82 -8.97
N PHE A 237 15.43 5.87 -8.19
CA PHE A 237 14.41 6.86 -8.56
C PHE A 237 14.76 7.58 -9.87
N LYS A 238 16.01 8.02 -10.03
CA LYS A 238 16.45 8.69 -11.27
C LYS A 238 16.34 7.76 -12.49
N LEU A 239 16.65 6.48 -12.34
CA LEU A 239 16.55 5.52 -13.44
C LEU A 239 15.09 5.30 -13.85
N VAL A 240 14.18 5.08 -12.91
CA VAL A 240 12.75 4.92 -13.24
C VAL A 240 12.17 6.20 -13.86
N LEU A 241 12.56 7.38 -13.35
CA LEU A 241 12.15 8.66 -13.94
C LEU A 241 12.71 8.85 -15.35
N ARG A 242 13.97 8.47 -15.60
CA ARG A 242 14.57 8.51 -16.94
C ARG A 242 13.79 7.63 -17.89
N ASP A 243 13.53 6.38 -17.49
CA ASP A 243 12.78 5.45 -18.32
C ASP A 243 11.37 5.98 -18.61
N LEU A 244 10.70 6.61 -17.64
CA LEU A 244 9.41 7.26 -17.85
C LEU A 244 9.50 8.40 -18.88
N LEU A 245 10.52 9.25 -18.79
CA LEU A 245 10.72 10.33 -19.75
C LEU A 245 11.08 9.81 -21.15
N ASP A 246 11.80 8.69 -21.23
CA ASP A 246 12.07 7.98 -22.48
C ASP A 246 10.76 7.41 -23.08
N ASP A 247 9.85 6.89 -22.25
CA ASP A 247 8.51 6.45 -22.68
C ASP A 247 7.69 7.65 -23.22
N VAL A 248 7.75 8.83 -22.56
CA VAL A 248 7.13 10.06 -23.08
C VAL A 248 7.75 10.42 -24.43
N ALA A 249 9.08 10.37 -24.56
CA ALA A 249 9.81 10.72 -25.78
C ALA A 249 9.48 9.80 -26.95
N GLN A 250 9.29 8.51 -26.70
CA GLN A 250 8.84 7.57 -27.72
C GLN A 250 7.41 7.84 -28.18
N SER A 251 6.53 8.25 -27.26
CA SER A 251 5.13 8.55 -27.58
C SER A 251 4.96 9.86 -28.35
N LYS A 252 5.78 10.88 -28.06
CA LYS A 252 5.71 12.23 -28.66
C LYS A 252 7.09 12.87 -28.85
N PRO A 253 7.91 12.41 -29.82
CA PRO A 253 9.33 12.79 -29.91
C PRO A 253 9.58 14.29 -30.11
N THR A 254 8.73 14.95 -30.90
CA THR A 254 8.89 16.37 -31.25
C THR A 254 8.46 17.33 -30.15
N GLU A 255 7.80 16.85 -29.10
CA GLU A 255 7.23 17.67 -28.03
C GLU A 255 8.08 17.67 -26.74
N ILE A 256 9.13 16.85 -26.66
CA ILE A 256 9.89 16.66 -25.42
C ILE A 256 10.55 17.92 -24.87
N PRO A 257 11.22 18.77 -25.68
CA PRO A 257 11.77 20.02 -25.15
C PRO A 257 10.70 20.89 -24.48
N ALA A 258 9.56 21.08 -25.14
CA ALA A 258 8.44 21.86 -24.61
C ALA A 258 7.82 21.20 -23.35
N PHE A 259 7.66 19.88 -23.36
CA PHE A 259 7.19 19.11 -22.21
C PHE A 259 8.09 19.32 -20.99
N CYS A 260 9.41 19.20 -21.16
CA CYS A 260 10.38 19.40 -20.09
C CYS A 260 10.36 20.85 -19.60
N GLU A 261 10.35 21.84 -20.50
CA GLU A 261 10.26 23.26 -20.14
C GLU A 261 9.02 23.55 -19.28
N GLU A 262 7.85 23.05 -19.69
CA GLU A 262 6.62 23.22 -18.92
C GLU A 262 6.70 22.51 -17.56
N ALA A 263 7.14 21.26 -17.51
CA ALA A 263 7.30 20.52 -16.26
C ALA A 263 8.25 21.24 -15.28
N PHE A 264 9.37 21.78 -15.78
CA PHE A 264 10.29 22.59 -14.98
C PHE A 264 9.66 23.88 -14.46
N ALA A 265 8.83 24.55 -15.26
CA ALA A 265 8.12 25.75 -14.83
C ALA A 265 7.17 25.44 -13.66
N LYS A 266 6.45 24.31 -13.72
CA LYS A 266 5.56 23.85 -12.64
C LYS A 266 6.32 23.49 -11.37
N LEU A 267 7.47 22.83 -11.49
CA LEU A 267 8.33 22.52 -10.34
C LEU A 267 8.79 23.80 -9.61
N LYS A 268 9.26 24.80 -10.35
CA LYS A 268 9.75 26.06 -9.76
C LYS A 268 8.65 26.81 -9.00
N GLY A 269 7.43 26.84 -9.52
CA GLY A 269 6.31 27.50 -8.86
C GLY A 269 5.87 26.80 -7.57
N ALA A 270 6.05 25.49 -7.49
CA ALA A 270 5.61 24.70 -6.36
C ALA A 270 6.63 24.57 -5.22
N ASP A 271 7.93 24.75 -5.50
CA ASP A 271 9.00 24.81 -4.48
C ASP A 271 9.05 26.19 -3.76
N GLN A 272 8.20 27.15 -4.16
CA GLN A 272 8.06 28.49 -3.56
C GLN A 272 6.90 28.61 -2.57
N LEU A 273 6.11 27.55 -2.40
CA LEU A 273 4.95 27.43 -1.49
C LEU A 273 5.29 26.51 -0.31
#